data_AF-G8PM77-F1
#
_entry.id   AF-G8PM77-F1
#
_cell.length_a   1.000
_cell.length_b   1.000
_cell.length_c   1.000
_cell.angle_alpha   90.00
_cell.angle_beta   90.00
_cell.angle_gamma   90.00
#
_symmetry.space_group_name_H-M   'P 1'
#
loop_
_entity.id
_entity.type
_entity.pdbx_description
1 polymer ?
#
loop_
_entity_poly.entity_id
_entity_poly.type
_entity_poly.pdbx_seq_one_letter_code
_entity_poly.pdbx_strand_id
1 'polypeptide(L)'
;MTSRVHLDYSSFGAGEPVDLTPAEITTAWKELLPGFDQTHHQIGNPLIESKEQKANVKVHATATHFIDGAEGGDLWVVYGTYNIALVHEGGTWKISRIQFNFKFQDGNMDLPVIAQARADAKAKAE
;
A
#
# COMPACT_ATOMS: atom_id res chain seq x y z
N MET A 1 0.65 -13.84 -2.06
CA MET A 1 0.49 -13.26 -3.42
C MET A 1 0.71 -14.35 -4.45
N THR A 2 0.04 -14.27 -5.61
CA THR A 2 0.34 -15.12 -6.79
C THR A 2 1.72 -14.79 -7.36
N SER A 3 2.20 -15.55 -8.35
CA SER A 3 3.51 -15.33 -8.98
C SER A 3 3.66 -13.94 -9.62
N ARG A 4 2.56 -13.40 -10.15
CA ARG A 4 2.41 -12.01 -10.56
C ARG A 4 1.13 -11.45 -9.97
N VAL A 5 1.17 -10.19 -9.54
CA VAL A 5 0.07 -9.43 -8.96
C VAL A 5 -0.14 -8.18 -9.78
N HIS A 6 -1.38 -7.93 -10.19
CA HIS A 6 -1.77 -6.67 -10.80
C HIS A 6 -1.83 -5.58 -9.72
N LEU A 7 -0.91 -4.62 -9.78
CA LEU A 7 -0.83 -3.49 -8.87
C LEU A 7 -1.36 -2.23 -9.57
N ASP A 8 -2.40 -1.62 -9.02
CA ASP A 8 -2.99 -0.39 -9.55
C ASP A 8 -3.14 0.64 -8.42
N TYR A 9 -2.18 1.56 -8.37
CA TYR A 9 -2.20 2.75 -7.52
C TYR A 9 -2.33 4.04 -8.36
N SER A 10 -2.82 3.93 -9.60
CA SER A 10 -2.93 5.04 -10.55
C SER A 10 -3.83 6.16 -10.05
N SER A 11 -4.91 5.82 -9.32
CA SER A 11 -5.81 6.81 -8.70
C SER A 11 -5.11 7.70 -7.66
N PHE A 12 -3.99 7.24 -7.11
CA PHE A 12 -3.16 7.99 -6.17
C PHE A 12 -1.98 8.71 -6.86
N GLY A 13 -1.83 8.57 -8.18
CA GLY A 13 -0.75 9.17 -8.95
C GLY A 13 0.57 8.38 -8.95
N ALA A 14 0.57 7.12 -8.50
CA ALA A 14 1.78 6.28 -8.40
C ALA A 14 2.11 5.52 -9.70
N GLY A 15 1.79 6.09 -10.87
CA GLY A 15 2.02 5.51 -12.19
C GLY A 15 0.89 4.64 -12.73
N GLU A 16 1.09 4.12 -13.94
CA GLU A 16 0.13 3.24 -14.63
C GLU A 16 0.01 1.87 -13.95
N PRO A 17 -1.15 1.19 -14.04
CA PRO A 17 -1.31 -0.17 -13.55
C PRO A 17 -0.28 -1.12 -14.15
N VAL A 18 0.29 -1.99 -13.31
CA VAL A 18 1.41 -2.86 -13.71
C VAL A 18 1.30 -4.23 -13.05
N ASP A 19 1.63 -5.30 -13.77
CA ASP A 19 1.82 -6.62 -13.17
C ASP A 19 3.25 -6.72 -12.62
N LEU A 20 3.40 -7.11 -11.36
CA LEU A 20 4.68 -7.26 -10.69
C LEU A 20 4.74 -8.57 -9.91
N THR A 21 5.94 -9.10 -9.72
CA THR A 21 6.19 -10.18 -8.77
C THR A 21 6.10 -9.67 -7.33
N PRO A 22 5.84 -10.54 -6.34
CA PRO A 22 5.86 -10.15 -4.93
C PRO A 22 7.20 -9.54 -4.49
N ALA A 23 8.31 -9.99 -5.08
CA ALA A 23 9.65 -9.46 -4.80
C ALA A 23 9.82 -8.03 -5.32
N GLU A 24 9.37 -7.74 -6.56
CA GLU A 24 9.40 -6.38 -7.11
C GLU A 24 8.54 -5.41 -6.29
N ILE A 25 7.32 -5.84 -5.91
CA ILE A 25 6.40 -5.02 -5.08
C ILE A 25 7.04 -4.68 -3.74
N THR A 26 7.55 -5.70 -3.03
CA THR A 26 8.15 -5.49 -1.71
C THR A 26 9.47 -4.75 -1.77
N THR A 27 10.19 -4.80 -2.90
CA THR A 27 11.39 -3.98 -3.14
C THR A 27 11.02 -2.51 -3.28
N ALA A 28 10.04 -2.19 -4.13
CA ALA A 28 9.56 -0.81 -4.27
C ALA A 28 9.05 -0.23 -2.93
N TRP A 29 8.32 -1.01 -2.13
CA TRP A 29 7.87 -0.54 -0.82
C TRP A 29 9.01 -0.28 0.18
N LYS A 30 10.12 -1.02 0.08
CA LYS A 30 11.31 -0.81 0.92
C LYS A 30 12.04 0.51 0.63
N GLU A 31 11.81 1.11 -0.53
CA GLU A 31 12.41 2.40 -0.86
C GLU A 31 11.83 3.52 0.00
N LEU A 32 10.60 3.39 0.48
CA LEU A 32 9.89 4.45 1.22
C LEU A 32 9.56 4.07 2.67
N LEU A 33 8.97 2.89 2.89
CA LEU A 33 8.38 2.53 4.20
C LEU A 33 9.36 2.59 5.39
N PRO A 34 10.65 2.20 5.26
CA PRO A 34 11.61 2.34 6.36
C PRO A 34 11.90 3.78 6.77
N GLY A 35 11.49 4.76 5.96
CA GLY A 35 11.59 6.18 6.24
C GLY A 35 10.62 6.70 7.30
N PHE A 36 9.52 5.98 7.54
CA PHE A 36 8.58 6.31 8.61
C PHE A 36 9.01 5.65 9.93
N ASP A 37 8.64 6.27 11.06
CA ASP A 37 8.83 5.63 12.36
C ASP A 37 7.76 4.57 12.59
N GLN A 38 6.53 4.86 12.17
CA GLN A 38 5.41 3.93 12.23
C GLN A 38 4.51 4.09 11.00
N THR A 39 3.92 2.98 10.57
CA THR A 39 2.82 2.99 9.59
C THR A 39 1.70 2.11 10.12
N HIS A 40 0.45 2.55 9.96
CA HIS A 40 -0.74 1.82 10.39
C HIS A 40 -1.76 1.82 9.26
N HIS A 41 -2.01 0.65 8.68
CA HIS A 41 -3.04 0.47 7.67
C HIS A 41 -4.27 -0.17 8.31
N GLN A 42 -5.27 0.65 8.61
CA GLN A 42 -6.56 0.17 9.08
C GLN A 42 -7.44 -0.14 7.87
N ILE A 43 -7.78 -1.42 7.69
CA ILE A 43 -8.72 -1.88 6.68
C ILE A 43 -9.98 -2.43 7.34
N GLY A 44 -11.15 -2.20 6.74
CA GLY A 44 -12.42 -2.61 7.36
C GLY A 44 -13.62 -2.64 6.42
N ASN A 45 -14.74 -3.10 6.98
CA ASN A 45 -16.03 -3.29 6.31
C ASN A 45 -15.92 -4.10 5.00
N PRO A 46 -15.36 -5.33 5.04
CA PRO A 46 -15.14 -6.11 3.85
C PRO A 46 -16.46 -6.52 3.19
N LEU A 47 -16.62 -6.18 1.93
CA LEU A 47 -17.63 -6.73 1.04
C LEU A 47 -16.95 -7.79 0.16
N ILE A 48 -17.30 -9.05 0.38
CA ILE A 48 -16.65 -10.20 -0.26
C ILE A 48 -17.63 -10.87 -1.22
N GLU A 49 -17.22 -10.97 -2.48
CA GLU A 49 -17.91 -11.74 -3.52
C GLU A 49 -16.99 -12.89 -3.94
N SER A 50 -17.38 -14.14 -3.68
CA SER A 50 -16.59 -15.33 -4.02
C SER A 50 -17.35 -16.27 -4.95
N LYS A 51 -16.65 -16.81 -5.95
CA LYS A 51 -17.13 -17.87 -6.83
C LYS A 51 -15.99 -18.82 -7.17
N GLU A 52 -16.22 -20.11 -6.93
CA GLU A 52 -15.21 -21.16 -7.17
C GLU A 52 -13.88 -20.80 -6.49
N GLN A 53 -12.78 -20.83 -7.24
CA GLN A 53 -11.43 -20.53 -6.77
C GLN A 53 -11.07 -19.04 -6.88
N LYS A 54 -12.04 -18.13 -6.91
CA LYS A 54 -11.83 -16.69 -7.03
C LYS A 54 -12.67 -15.93 -6.01
N ALA A 55 -12.12 -14.83 -5.50
CA ALA A 55 -12.87 -13.87 -4.68
C ALA A 55 -12.45 -12.44 -5.00
N ASN A 56 -13.41 -11.52 -4.95
CA ASN A 56 -13.19 -10.08 -4.95
C ASN A 56 -13.55 -9.54 -3.58
N VAL A 57 -12.65 -8.73 -3.02
CA VAL A 57 -12.79 -8.13 -1.70
C VAL A 57 -12.71 -6.62 -1.86
N LYS A 58 -13.78 -5.92 -1.49
CA LYS A 58 -13.79 -4.45 -1.41
C LYS A 58 -13.72 -4.05 0.06
N VAL A 59 -12.78 -3.18 0.42
CA VAL A 59 -12.61 -2.70 1.80
C VAL A 59 -12.37 -1.20 1.81
N HIS A 60 -12.77 -0.56 2.91
CA HIS A 60 -12.31 0.78 3.24
C HIS A 60 -10.89 0.72 3.81
N ALA A 61 -10.08 1.73 3.51
CA ALA A 61 -8.72 1.83 4.00
C ALA A 61 -8.42 3.24 4.52
N THR A 62 -7.78 3.29 5.68
CA THR A 62 -7.10 4.46 6.24
C THR A 62 -5.66 4.08 6.49
N ALA A 63 -4.74 4.69 5.76
CA ALA A 63 -3.30 4.48 5.92
C ALA A 63 -2.69 5.68 6.64
N THR A 64 -2.27 5.49 7.88
CA THR A 64 -1.62 6.50 8.71
C THR A 64 -0.12 6.26 8.71
N HIS A 65 0.65 7.32 8.50
CA HIS A 65 2.10 7.31 8.50
C HIS A 65 2.58 8.35 9.51
N PHE A 66 3.59 8.00 10.29
CA PHE A 66 4.05 8.81 11.41
C PHE A 66 5.57 8.98 11.40
N ILE A 67 6.01 10.21 11.62
CA ILE A 67 7.40 10.58 11.89
C ILE A 67 7.40 11.50 13.11
N ASP A 68 8.07 11.09 14.19
CA ASP A 68 8.11 11.88 15.43
C ASP A 68 8.86 13.20 15.22
N GLY A 69 8.22 14.32 15.56
CA GLY A 69 8.80 15.66 15.46
C GLY A 69 9.08 16.14 14.03
N ALA A 70 8.32 15.68 13.03
CA ALA A 70 8.48 16.15 11.66
C ALA A 70 8.04 17.61 11.52
N GLU A 71 8.85 18.41 10.81
CA GLU A 71 8.46 19.75 10.42
C GLU A 71 7.17 19.71 9.57
N GLY A 72 6.20 20.57 9.89
CA GLY A 72 4.88 20.55 9.25
C GLY A 72 3.87 19.57 9.86
N GLY A 73 4.27 18.81 10.90
CA GLY A 73 3.41 17.91 11.65
C GLY A 73 3.74 16.42 11.44
N ASP A 74 3.44 15.60 12.44
CA ASP A 74 3.98 14.24 12.54
C ASP A 74 3.19 13.18 11.75
N LEU A 75 2.02 13.53 11.21
CA LEU A 75 1.07 12.57 10.63
C LEU A 75 0.78 12.87 9.17
N TRP A 76 0.78 11.82 8.37
CA TRP A 76 0.22 11.81 7.01
C TRP A 76 -0.79 10.68 6.90
N VAL A 77 -2.03 11.01 6.51
CA VAL A 77 -3.13 10.05 6.44
C VAL A 77 -3.72 10.00 5.04
N VAL A 78 -3.85 8.80 4.48
CA VAL A 78 -4.45 8.55 3.17
C VAL A 78 -5.75 7.77 3.33
N TYR A 79 -6.82 8.24 2.70
CA TYR A 79 -8.14 7.61 2.73
C TYR A 79 -8.53 7.09 1.36
N GLY A 80 -9.09 5.88 1.32
CA GLY A 80 -9.54 5.27 0.09
C GLY A 80 -10.30 3.97 0.28
N THR A 81 -10.39 3.19 -0.80
CA THR A 81 -10.87 1.81 -0.78
C THR A 81 -9.92 0.92 -1.58
N TYR A 82 -9.75 -0.33 -1.16
CA TYR A 82 -9.11 -1.34 -2.00
C TYR A 82 -10.14 -2.21 -2.71
N ASN A 83 -9.85 -2.54 -3.96
CA ASN A 83 -10.43 -3.69 -4.66
C ASN A 83 -9.34 -4.76 -4.80
N ILE A 84 -9.45 -5.81 -3.98
CA ILE A 84 -8.47 -6.90 -3.93
C ILE A 84 -9.06 -8.11 -4.65
N ALA A 85 -8.32 -8.70 -5.59
CA ALA A 85 -8.69 -9.99 -6.17
C ALA A 85 -7.85 -11.09 -5.52
N LEU A 86 -8.50 -12.21 -5.20
CA LEU A 86 -7.91 -13.40 -4.62
C LEU A 86 -8.15 -14.60 -5.55
N VAL A 87 -7.16 -15.48 -5.63
CA VAL A 87 -7.25 -16.79 -6.29
C VAL A 87 -6.90 -17.87 -5.28
N HIS A 88 -7.67 -18.95 -5.26
CA HIS A 88 -7.39 -20.12 -4.44
C HIS A 88 -6.53 -21.12 -5.24
N GLU A 89 -5.25 -21.22 -4.90
CA GLU A 89 -4.29 -22.10 -5.57
C GLU A 89 -3.42 -22.83 -4.53
N GLY A 90 -3.17 -24.12 -4.77
CA GLY A 90 -2.37 -24.95 -3.84
C GLY A 90 -2.94 -25.01 -2.42
N GLY A 91 -4.28 -24.99 -2.28
CA GLY A 91 -4.96 -25.04 -0.98
C GLY A 91 -4.91 -23.73 -0.16
N THR A 92 -4.50 -22.62 -0.77
CA THR A 92 -4.39 -21.32 -0.09
C THR A 92 -4.95 -20.19 -0.95
N TRP A 93 -5.58 -19.20 -0.32
CA TRP A 93 -5.98 -17.96 -0.97
C TRP A 93 -4.77 -17.04 -1.14
N LYS A 94 -4.58 -16.52 -2.35
CA LYS A 94 -3.49 -15.60 -2.68
C LYS A 94 -4.01 -14.37 -3.40
N ILE A 95 -3.46 -13.21 -3.05
CA ILE A 95 -3.71 -11.94 -3.73
C ILE A 95 -3.16 -12.00 -5.16
N SER A 96 -4.01 -11.74 -6.13
CA SER A 96 -3.68 -11.60 -7.56
C SER A 96 -3.86 -10.18 -8.09
N ARG A 97 -4.59 -9.32 -7.38
CA ARG A 97 -4.70 -7.90 -7.67
C ARG A 97 -4.79 -7.08 -6.39
N ILE A 98 -4.12 -5.94 -6.37
CA ILE A 98 -4.32 -4.87 -5.40
C ILE A 98 -4.58 -3.59 -6.19
N GLN A 99 -5.80 -3.08 -6.11
CA GLN A 99 -6.15 -1.78 -6.68
C GLN A 99 -6.55 -0.84 -5.55
N PHE A 100 -5.86 0.29 -5.42
CA PHE A 100 -6.26 1.36 -4.51
C PHE A 100 -7.09 2.39 -5.25
N ASN A 101 -8.18 2.83 -4.63
CA ASN A 101 -9.05 3.89 -5.10
C ASN A 101 -8.95 5.04 -4.10
N PHE A 102 -8.10 6.00 -4.42
CA PHE A 102 -7.88 7.19 -3.62
C PHE A 102 -9.15 8.03 -3.48
N LYS A 103 -9.34 8.62 -2.30
CA LYS A 103 -10.43 9.58 -2.04
C LYS A 103 -9.89 10.95 -1.67
N PHE A 104 -9.09 11.01 -0.61
CA PHE A 104 -8.44 12.23 -0.13
C PHE A 104 -7.31 11.86 0.84
N GLN A 105 -6.52 12.86 1.21
CA GLN A 105 -5.46 12.75 2.21
C GLN A 105 -5.51 13.94 3.17
N ASP A 106 -4.92 13.78 4.35
CA ASP A 106 -4.90 14.77 5.41
C ASP A 106 -3.58 14.74 6.20
N GLY A 107 -3.30 15.80 6.95
CA GLY A 107 -2.05 15.99 7.69
C GLY A 107 -0.92 16.59 6.86
N ASN A 108 0.31 16.19 7.15
CA ASN A 108 1.52 16.69 6.54
C ASN A 108 1.78 16.03 5.18
N MET A 109 1.62 16.78 4.10
CA MET A 109 1.82 16.29 2.72
C MET A 109 3.29 16.17 2.32
N ASP A 110 4.22 16.71 3.10
CA ASP A 110 5.65 16.61 2.88
C ASP A 110 6.25 15.34 3.53
N LEU A 111 5.48 14.65 4.40
CA LEU A 111 5.93 13.46 5.12
C LEU A 111 6.43 12.32 4.21
N PRO A 112 5.83 12.03 3.03
CA PRO A 112 6.39 11.07 2.08
C PRO A 112 7.79 11.44 1.59
N VAL A 113 8.05 12.74 1.36
CA VAL A 113 9.35 13.23 0.90
C VAL A 113 10.39 13.10 2.03
N ILE A 114 10.00 13.48 3.25
CA ILE A 114 10.83 13.32 4.44
C ILE A 114 11.16 11.83 4.67
N ALA A 115 10.18 10.95 4.57
CA ALA A 115 10.38 9.51 4.68
C ALA A 115 11.34 8.98 3.61
N GLN A 116 11.19 9.37 2.35
CA GLN A 116 12.10 8.96 1.29
C GLN A 116 13.56 9.36 1.60
N ALA A 117 13.78 10.60 2.01
CA ALA A 117 15.12 11.06 2.39
C ALA A 117 15.71 10.28 3.58
N ARG A 118 14.88 9.94 4.56
CA ARG A 118 15.28 9.09 5.71
C ARG A 118 15.62 7.67 5.28
N ALA A 119 14.84 7.08 4.38
CA ALA A 119 15.08 5.73 3.86
C ALA A 119 16.40 5.66 3.07
N ASP A 120 16.65 6.62 2.18
CA ASP A 120 17.89 6.73 1.42
C ASP A 120 19.12 6.88 2.32
N ALA A 121 19.01 7.66 3.41
CA ALA A 121 20.08 7.84 4.37
C ALA A 121 20.40 6.54 5.13
N LYS A 122 19.38 5.75 5.49
CA LYS A 122 19.56 4.44 6.13
C LYS A 122 20.22 3.44 5.19
N ALA A 123 19.77 3.37 3.94
CA ALA A 123 20.33 2.44 2.94
C ALA A 123 21.81 2.70 2.63
N LYS A 124 22.29 3.93 2.78
CA LYS A 124 23.71 4.29 2.62
C LYS A 124 24.60 3.95 3.83
N ALA A 125 23.98 3.71 4.98
CA ALA A 125 24.68 3.40 6.22
C ALA A 125 24.87 1.89 6.44
N GLU A 126 24.24 1.05 5.61
CA GLU A 126 24.37 -0.42 5.55
C GLU A 126 25.45 -0.84 4.55
#